data_AF-A0AB34K3I8-F1
#
_entry.id   AF-A0AB34K3I8-F1
#
_cell.length_a   1.000
_cell.length_b   1.000
_cell.length_c   1.000
_cell.angle_alpha   90.00
_cell.angle_beta   90.00
_cell.angle_gamma   90.00
#
_symmetry.space_group_name_H-M   'P 1'
#
loop_
_entity.id
_entity.type
_entity.pdbx_description
1 polymer ?
#
loop_
_entity_poly.entity_id
_entity_poly.type
_entity_poly.pdbx_seq_one_letter_code
_entity_poly.pdbx_strand_id
1 'polypeptide(L)'
;MALVLPPHLSRRILCVSFLSVASVASAAYNECKGSVVCATLVLLTSINYWRHPVFGWRRNLDIAVCAGSLSYQLGLAATAAPPTARDAYFAMVAAALSCYGCSRYFSFARGDKELASRFHCALHCLGNLGNVLLYDSLHTNWMGWKDE
;
A
#
# COMPACT_ATOMS: atom_id res chain seq x y z
N MET A 1 19.43 3.10 19.02
CA MET A 1 19.36 2.11 17.91
C MET A 1 19.73 2.80 16.61
N ALA A 2 20.43 2.12 15.71
CA ALA A 2 20.73 2.66 14.38
C ALA A 2 19.46 2.73 13.50
N LEU A 3 19.37 3.74 12.65
CA LEU A 3 18.31 3.88 11.67
C LEU A 3 18.44 2.83 10.56
N VAL A 4 17.30 2.30 10.10
CA VAL A 4 17.25 1.36 8.97
C VAL A 4 17.70 2.05 7.68
N LEU A 5 17.22 3.27 7.45
CA LEU A 5 17.58 4.11 6.30
C LEU A 5 18.20 5.45 6.74
N PRO A 6 19.09 6.04 5.93
CA PRO A 6 19.48 7.43 6.07
C PRO A 6 18.26 8.37 6.17
N PRO A 7 18.34 9.47 6.94
CA PRO A 7 17.20 10.36 7.18
C PRO A 7 16.50 10.87 5.93
N HIS A 8 17.25 11.23 4.87
CA HIS A 8 16.67 11.75 3.63
C HIS A 8 15.82 10.71 2.88
N LEU A 9 16.21 9.43 2.91
CA LEU A 9 15.44 8.33 2.30
C LEU A 9 14.21 7.96 3.13
N SER A 10 14.35 8.01 4.47
CA SER A 10 13.21 7.85 5.37
C SER A 10 12.17 8.94 5.13
N ARG A 11 12.61 10.19 4.97
CA ARG A 11 11.72 11.33 4.69
C ARG A 11 11.02 11.18 3.34
N ARG A 12 11.71 10.67 2.32
CA ARG A 12 11.11 10.36 1.01
C ARG A 12 9.93 9.39 1.19
N ILE A 13 10.14 8.28 1.88
CA ILE A 13 9.08 7.29 2.10
C ILE A 13 7.96 7.87 2.96
N LEU A 14 8.29 8.61 4.02
CA LEU A 14 7.30 9.28 4.86
C LEU A 14 6.40 10.23 4.06
N CYS A 15 6.96 11.01 3.13
CA CYS A 15 6.17 11.88 2.25
C CYS A 15 5.23 11.05 1.36
N VAL A 16 5.71 9.93 0.81
CA VAL A 16 4.91 9.06 -0.06
C VAL A 16 3.84 8.29 0.73
N SER A 17 4.04 8.00 2.01
CA SER A 17 3.01 7.39 2.88
C SER A 17 1.71 8.20 2.91
N PHE A 18 1.76 9.51 2.67
CA PHE A 18 0.55 10.35 2.59
C PHE A 18 -0.31 10.05 1.35
N LEU A 19 0.19 9.31 0.34
CA LEU A 19 -0.66 8.81 -0.75
C LEU A 19 -1.83 7.96 -0.23
N SER A 20 -1.71 7.34 0.95
CA SER A 20 -2.81 6.60 1.56
C SER A 20 -4.00 7.48 1.96
N VAL A 21 -3.84 8.80 2.03
CA VAL A 21 -4.98 9.72 2.15
C VAL A 21 -5.93 9.59 0.95
N ALA A 22 -5.41 9.39 -0.26
CA ALA A 22 -6.23 9.18 -1.45
C ALA A 22 -7.03 7.87 -1.35
N SER A 23 -6.42 6.80 -0.85
CA SER A 23 -7.12 5.53 -0.56
C SER A 23 -8.22 5.71 0.50
N VAL A 24 -7.94 6.43 1.58
CA VAL A 24 -8.93 6.74 2.62
C VAL A 24 -10.10 7.53 2.05
N ALA A 25 -9.81 8.60 1.30
CA ALA A 25 -10.83 9.44 0.69
C ALA A 25 -11.68 8.66 -0.33
N SER A 26 -11.04 7.88 -1.20
CA SER A 26 -11.74 7.04 -2.19
C SER A 26 -12.61 5.97 -1.53
N ALA A 27 -12.11 5.29 -0.49
CA ALA A 27 -12.89 4.30 0.25
C ALA A 27 -14.11 4.94 0.93
N ALA A 28 -13.94 6.14 1.50
CA ALA A 28 -15.03 6.85 2.15
C ALA A 28 -16.09 7.30 1.14
N TYR A 29 -15.66 7.81 -0.01
CA TYR A 29 -16.53 8.22 -1.10
C TYR A 29 -17.34 7.06 -1.69
N ASN A 30 -16.73 5.87 -1.80
CA ASN A 30 -17.38 4.63 -2.26
C ASN A 30 -18.07 3.83 -1.14
N GLU A 31 -18.31 4.44 0.02
CA GLU A 31 -18.98 3.82 1.18
C GLU A 31 -18.36 2.49 1.67
N CYS A 32 -17.09 2.23 1.33
CA CYS A 32 -16.35 1.01 1.66
C CYS A 32 -15.80 1.08 3.09
N LYS A 33 -16.68 0.98 4.09
CA LYS A 33 -16.34 1.20 5.52
C LYS A 33 -15.14 0.39 6.02
N GLY A 34 -15.07 -0.90 5.68
CA GLY A 34 -13.93 -1.74 6.06
C GLY A 34 -12.61 -1.27 5.44
N SER A 35 -12.65 -0.89 4.16
CA SER A 35 -11.51 -0.31 3.45
C SER A 35 -11.06 1.03 4.03
N VAL A 36 -11.98 1.89 4.49
CA VAL A 36 -11.65 3.14 5.20
C VAL A 36 -10.82 2.85 6.45
N VAL A 37 -11.25 1.88 7.27
CA VAL A 37 -10.53 1.48 8.48
C VAL A 37 -9.15 0.95 8.12
N CYS A 38 -9.06 0.02 7.16
CA CYS A 38 -7.79 -0.54 6.70
C CYS A 38 -6.82 0.54 6.18
N ALA A 39 -7.27 1.40 5.27
CA ALA A 39 -6.44 2.46 4.69
C ALA A 39 -6.00 3.48 5.75
N THR A 40 -6.87 3.82 6.71
CA THR A 40 -6.54 4.72 7.81
C THR A 40 -5.49 4.12 8.73
N LEU A 41 -5.63 2.84 9.09
CA LEU A 41 -4.65 2.14 9.91
C LEU A 41 -3.29 2.08 9.21
N VAL A 42 -3.25 1.73 7.92
CA VAL A 42 -2.01 1.72 7.11
C VAL A 42 -1.35 3.10 7.11
N LEU A 43 -2.11 4.17 6.86
CA LEU A 43 -1.59 5.55 6.89
C LEU A 43 -0.95 5.87 8.25
N LEU A 44 -1.66 5.60 9.34
CA LEU A 44 -1.22 5.93 10.70
C LEU A 44 0.02 5.11 11.10
N THR A 45 0.04 3.80 10.84
CA THR A 45 1.20 2.97 11.18
C THR A 45 2.41 3.30 10.32
N SER A 46 2.19 3.64 9.05
CA SER A 46 3.26 4.02 8.12
C SER A 46 3.93 5.31 8.57
N ILE A 47 3.15 6.36 8.86
CA ILE A 47 3.68 7.63 9.41
C ILE A 47 4.39 7.39 10.75
N ASN A 48 3.78 6.59 11.64
CA ASN A 48 4.35 6.30 12.96
C ASN A 48 5.70 5.57 12.88
N TYR A 49 5.90 4.71 11.88
CA TYR A 49 7.17 4.03 11.65
C TYR A 49 8.20 4.94 10.95
N TRP A 50 7.83 5.54 9.80
CA TRP A 50 8.76 6.27 8.91
C TRP A 50 9.27 7.61 9.45
N ARG A 51 8.67 8.16 10.50
CA ARG A 51 9.26 9.29 11.24
C ARG A 51 10.60 8.96 11.91
N HIS A 52 10.81 7.70 12.29
CA HIS A 52 12.05 7.23 12.91
C HIS A 52 12.19 5.71 12.72
N PRO A 53 12.66 5.25 11.54
CA PRO A 53 12.65 3.83 11.18
C PRO A 53 13.80 3.10 11.87
N VAL A 54 13.47 2.41 12.96
CA VAL A 54 14.37 1.49 13.66
C VAL A 54 13.75 0.10 13.67
N PHE A 55 14.57 -0.93 13.73
CA PHE A 55 14.06 -2.28 13.97
C PHE A 55 13.34 -2.33 15.33
N GLY A 56 12.15 -2.91 15.37
CA GLY A 56 11.35 -3.00 16.58
C GLY A 56 9.85 -3.12 16.32
N TRP A 57 9.07 -2.97 17.39
CA TRP A 57 7.63 -3.24 17.38
C TRP A 57 6.85 -2.34 16.41
N ARG A 58 7.22 -1.05 16.24
CA ARG A 58 6.54 -0.12 15.31
C ARG A 58 6.58 -0.64 13.87
N ARG A 59 7.72 -1.20 13.46
CA ARG A 59 7.89 -1.82 12.15
C ARG A 59 7.00 -3.05 11.99
N ASN A 60 6.99 -3.91 13.01
CA ASN A 60 6.22 -5.15 12.97
C ASN A 60 4.71 -4.87 12.93
N LEU A 61 4.26 -3.86 13.67
CA LEU A 61 2.88 -3.39 13.64
C LEU A 61 2.51 -2.86 12.25
N ASP A 62 3.33 -2.01 11.64
CA ASP A 62 3.09 -1.49 10.29
C ASP A 62 2.99 -2.61 9.24
N ILE A 63 3.91 -3.57 9.29
CA ILE A 63 3.88 -4.77 8.42
C ILE A 63 2.62 -5.59 8.66
N ALA A 64 2.24 -5.85 9.91
CA ALA A 64 1.05 -6.63 10.25
C ALA A 64 -0.23 -5.96 9.76
N VAL A 65 -0.34 -4.63 9.93
CA VAL A 65 -1.47 -3.83 9.44
C VAL A 65 -1.53 -3.84 7.91
N CYS A 66 -0.40 -3.67 7.23
CA CYS A 66 -0.33 -3.76 5.77
C CYS A 66 -0.74 -5.15 5.26
N ALA A 67 -0.26 -6.22 5.90
CA ALA A 67 -0.61 -7.59 5.54
C ALA A 67 -2.10 -7.87 5.76
N GLY A 68 -2.66 -7.50 6.92
CA GLY A 68 -4.08 -7.66 7.20
C GLY A 68 -4.97 -6.86 6.26
N SER A 69 -4.60 -5.60 5.97
CA SER A 69 -5.29 -4.77 4.97
C SER A 69 -5.24 -5.42 3.59
N LEU A 70 -4.09 -5.93 3.16
CA LEU A 70 -3.95 -6.59 1.86
C LEU A 70 -4.83 -7.85 1.79
N SER A 71 -4.83 -8.70 2.82
CA SER A 71 -5.68 -9.88 2.88
C SER A 71 -7.17 -9.55 2.80
N TYR A 72 -7.61 -8.52 3.54
CA TYR A 72 -8.99 -8.04 3.48
C TYR A 72 -9.38 -7.60 2.06
N GLN A 73 -8.54 -6.78 1.42
CA GLN A 73 -8.84 -6.26 0.09
C GLN A 73 -8.73 -7.29 -1.02
N LEU A 74 -7.83 -8.28 -0.90
CA LEU A 74 -7.81 -9.44 -1.80
C LEU A 74 -9.11 -10.24 -1.70
N GLY A 75 -9.61 -10.47 -0.48
CA GLY A 75 -10.90 -11.12 -0.27
C GLY A 75 -12.04 -10.32 -0.90
N LEU A 76 -12.06 -9.00 -0.69
CA LEU A 76 -13.06 -8.10 -1.26
C LEU A 76 -13.04 -8.11 -2.80
N ALA A 77 -11.86 -8.02 -3.41
CA ALA A 77 -11.70 -8.09 -4.86
C ALA A 77 -12.15 -9.45 -5.42
N ALA A 78 -11.88 -10.55 -4.71
CA ALA A 78 -12.25 -11.89 -5.16
C ALA A 78 -13.77 -12.14 -5.15
N THR A 79 -14.50 -11.53 -4.21
CA THR A 79 -15.92 -11.83 -3.98
C THR A 79 -16.89 -10.77 -4.48
N ALA A 80 -16.47 -9.52 -4.62
CA ALA A 80 -17.37 -8.40 -4.90
C ALA A 80 -16.98 -7.53 -6.09
N ALA A 81 -15.73 -7.58 -6.57
CA ALA A 81 -15.31 -6.76 -7.71
C ALA A 81 -15.66 -7.44 -9.04
N PRO A 82 -16.07 -6.67 -10.07
CA PRO A 82 -16.21 -7.15 -11.44
C PRO A 82 -14.90 -7.81 -11.95
N PRO A 83 -14.95 -8.80 -12.86
CA PRO A 83 -13.78 -9.55 -13.29
C PRO A 83 -12.63 -8.65 -13.79
N THR A 84 -12.96 -7.66 -14.62
CA THR A 84 -11.99 -6.71 -15.17
C THR A 84 -11.28 -5.87 -14.09
N ALA A 85 -12.03 -5.42 -13.08
CA ALA A 85 -11.48 -4.66 -11.94
C ALA A 85 -10.65 -5.55 -11.01
N ARG A 86 -11.13 -6.77 -10.75
CA ARG A 86 -10.44 -7.77 -9.94
C ARG A 86 -9.07 -8.11 -10.53
N ASP A 87 -9.01 -8.36 -11.84
CA ASP A 87 -7.76 -8.74 -12.51
C ASP A 87 -6.78 -7.57 -12.54
N ALA A 88 -7.26 -6.34 -12.77
CA ALA A 88 -6.46 -5.13 -12.64
C ALA A 88 -5.92 -4.94 -11.22
N TYR A 89 -6.74 -5.18 -10.19
CA TYR A 89 -6.33 -5.12 -8.78
C TYR A 89 -5.25 -6.15 -8.47
N PHE A 90 -5.43 -7.41 -8.90
CA PHE A 90 -4.44 -8.47 -8.69
C PHE A 90 -3.11 -8.18 -9.41
N ALA A 91 -3.16 -7.61 -10.62
CA ALA A 91 -1.96 -7.17 -11.32
C ALA A 91 -1.22 -6.07 -10.55
N MET A 92 -1.94 -5.07 -10.02
CA MET A 92 -1.36 -4.01 -9.18
C MET A 92 -0.75 -4.57 -7.89
N VAL A 93 -1.42 -5.52 -7.23
CA VAL A 93 -0.90 -6.21 -6.04
C VAL A 93 0.38 -6.98 -6.37
N ALA A 94 0.41 -7.74 -7.47
CA ALA A 94 1.59 -8.49 -7.88
C ALA A 94 2.78 -7.55 -8.16
N ALA A 95 2.54 -6.42 -8.84
CA ALA A 95 3.56 -5.41 -9.11
C ALA A 95 4.05 -4.74 -7.80
N ALA A 96 3.14 -4.43 -6.89
CA ALA A 96 3.43 -3.87 -5.57
C ALA A 96 4.29 -4.84 -4.72
N LEU A 97 3.92 -6.12 -4.66
CA LEU A 97 4.70 -7.16 -3.95
C LEU A 97 6.08 -7.35 -4.57
N SER A 98 6.19 -7.28 -5.89
CA SER A 98 7.47 -7.31 -6.61
C SER A 98 8.34 -6.12 -6.20
N CYS A 99 7.77 -4.92 -6.12
CA CYS A 99 8.46 -3.73 -5.61
C CYS A 99 8.91 -3.90 -4.15
N TYR A 100 8.09 -4.50 -3.29
CA TYR A 100 8.50 -4.82 -1.92
C TYR A 100 9.69 -5.80 -1.91
N GLY A 101 9.62 -6.87 -2.70
CA GLY A 101 10.71 -7.84 -2.85
C GLY A 101 12.01 -7.19 -3.34
N CYS A 102 11.95 -6.38 -4.39
CA CYS A 102 13.08 -5.60 -4.89
C CYS A 102 13.63 -4.64 -3.83
N SER A 103 12.76 -3.92 -3.12
CA SER A 103 13.18 -3.02 -2.03
C SER A 103 13.98 -3.77 -0.95
N ARG A 104 13.52 -4.96 -0.55
CA ARG A 104 14.23 -5.82 0.40
C ARG A 104 15.55 -6.33 -0.19
N TYR A 105 15.55 -6.81 -1.42
CA TYR A 105 16.76 -7.29 -2.09
C TYR A 105 17.85 -6.20 -2.15
N PHE A 106 17.53 -5.02 -2.66
CA PHE A 106 18.50 -3.93 -2.76
C PHE A 106 18.96 -3.44 -1.39
N SER A 107 18.05 -3.38 -0.40
CA SER A 107 18.40 -2.93 0.95
C SER A 107 19.34 -3.90 1.69
N PHE A 108 19.12 -5.22 1.60
CA PHE A 108 19.82 -6.19 2.44
C PHE A 108 20.92 -6.96 1.71
N ALA A 109 20.70 -7.33 0.43
CA ALA A 109 21.67 -8.11 -0.33
C ALA A 109 22.69 -7.22 -1.06
N ARG A 110 22.29 -6.02 -1.50
CA ARG A 110 23.17 -5.08 -2.24
C ARG A 110 23.65 -3.89 -1.41
N GLY A 111 23.00 -3.59 -0.29
CA GLY A 111 23.26 -2.38 0.50
C GLY A 111 22.85 -1.06 -0.21
N ASP A 112 22.19 -1.15 -1.37
CA ASP A 112 21.72 0.00 -2.14
C ASP A 112 20.39 0.52 -1.57
N LYS A 113 20.52 1.38 -0.57
CA LYS A 113 19.39 1.99 0.14
C LYS A 113 18.62 2.98 -0.72
N GLU A 114 19.28 3.63 -1.68
CA GLU A 114 18.65 4.61 -2.58
C GLU A 114 17.65 3.90 -3.48
N LEU A 115 18.10 2.87 -4.20
CA LEU A 115 17.23 2.10 -5.09
C LEU A 115 16.15 1.35 -4.29
N ALA A 116 16.50 0.80 -3.11
CA ALA A 116 15.52 0.20 -2.21
C ALA A 116 14.40 1.16 -1.81
N SER A 117 14.72 2.43 -1.55
CA SER A 117 13.73 3.45 -1.22
C SER A 117 12.82 3.79 -2.40
N ARG A 118 13.34 3.79 -3.64
CA ARG A 118 12.55 4.03 -4.85
C ARG A 118 11.54 2.91 -5.09
N PHE A 119 11.98 1.66 -4.96
CA PHE A 119 11.07 0.51 -5.01
C PHE A 119 10.03 0.54 -3.90
N HIS A 120 10.38 0.97 -2.69
CA HIS A 120 9.40 1.14 -1.62
C HIS A 120 8.39 2.25 -1.94
N CYS A 121 8.81 3.36 -2.55
CA CYS A 121 7.89 4.39 -3.01
C CYS A 121 6.97 3.88 -4.12
N ALA A 122 7.50 3.10 -5.08
CA ALA A 122 6.69 2.47 -6.13
C ALA A 122 5.64 1.51 -5.56
N LEU A 123 5.99 0.74 -4.52
CA LEU A 123 5.04 -0.07 -3.75
C LEU A 123 3.86 0.78 -3.23
N HIS A 124 4.12 1.94 -2.62
CA HIS A 124 3.06 2.84 -2.16
C HIS A 124 2.20 3.38 -3.31
N CYS A 125 2.82 3.79 -4.42
CA CYS A 125 2.08 4.29 -5.58
C CYS A 125 1.14 3.22 -6.15
N LEU A 126 1.67 2.02 -6.43
CA LEU A 126 0.92 0.91 -7.01
C LEU A 126 -0.16 0.40 -6.05
N GLY A 127 0.17 0.25 -4.77
CA GLY A 127 -0.77 -0.21 -3.76
C GLY A 127 -1.94 0.76 -3.58
N ASN A 128 -1.68 2.06 -3.49
CA ASN A 128 -2.75 3.05 -3.35
C ASN A 128 -3.56 3.23 -4.65
N LEU A 129 -2.92 3.18 -5.82
CA LEU A 129 -3.64 3.19 -7.10
C LEU A 129 -4.57 1.98 -7.22
N GLY A 130 -4.07 0.77 -6.91
CA GLY A 130 -4.87 -0.45 -6.90
C GLY A 130 -6.07 -0.32 -5.96
N ASN A 131 -5.87 0.17 -4.73
CA ASN A 131 -6.96 0.37 -3.78
C ASN A 131 -8.02 1.35 -4.32
N VAL A 132 -7.62 2.48 -4.89
CA VAL A 132 -8.54 3.47 -5.46
C VAL A 132 -9.39 2.86 -6.59
N LEU A 133 -8.77 2.09 -7.49
CA LEU A 133 -9.46 1.41 -8.58
C LEU A 133 -10.42 0.33 -8.07
N LEU A 134 -10.01 -0.44 -7.06
CA LEU A 134 -10.87 -1.43 -6.42
C LEU A 134 -12.11 -0.76 -5.81
N TYR A 135 -11.94 0.33 -5.07
CA TYR A 135 -13.07 1.00 -4.42
C TYR A 135 -14.04 1.62 -5.42
N ASP A 136 -13.51 2.24 -6.49
CA ASP A 136 -14.35 2.70 -7.60
C ASP A 136 -15.21 1.56 -8.18
N SER A 137 -14.62 0.37 -8.38
CA SER A 137 -15.35 -0.77 -8.95
C SER A 137 -16.47 -1.33 -8.08
N LEU A 138 -16.44 -1.05 -6.77
CA LEU A 138 -17.41 -1.61 -5.82
C LEU A 138 -18.67 -0.76 -5.68
N HIS A 139 -18.63 0.51 -6.11
CA HIS A 139 -19.78 1.39 -5.96
C HIS A 139 -19.95 2.35 -7.13
N THR A 140 -19.08 3.37 -7.26
CA THR A 140 -19.35 4.47 -8.21
C THR A 140 -19.14 4.09 -9.66
N ASN A 141 -18.22 3.15 -9.93
CA ASN A 141 -17.91 2.59 -11.24
C ASN A 141 -17.66 3.66 -12.33
N TRP A 142 -16.86 4.68 -12.03
CA TRP A 142 -16.54 5.76 -12.99
C TRP A 142 -15.72 5.26 -14.18
N MET A 143 -14.91 4.22 -13.96
CA MET A 143 -14.11 3.60 -15.01
C MET A 143 -14.91 2.65 -15.92
N GLY A 144 -16.17 2.37 -15.59
CA GLY A 144 -17.04 1.51 -16.40
C GLY A 144 -16.59 0.05 -16.41
N TRP A 145 -16.16 -0.47 -15.26
CA TRP A 145 -15.89 -1.88 -15.00
C TRP A 145 -17.12 -2.72 -15.38
N LYS A 146 -16.86 -3.83 -16.07
CA LYS A 146 -17.90 -4.72 -16.58
C LYS A 146 -17.82 -6.07 -15.91
N ASP A 147 -18.99 -6.58 -15.55
CA ASP A 147 -19.26 -8.00 -15.38
C ASP A 147 -19.41 -8.57 -16.79
N GLU A 148 -18.61 -9.57 -17.13
CA GLU A 148 -18.69 -10.23 -18.44
C GLU A 148 -20.06 -10.84 -18.71
#